data_AF-A0A929K893-F1
#
_entry.id   AF-A0A929K893-F1
#
_cell.length_a   1.000
_cell.length_b   1.000
_cell.length_c   1.000
_cell.angle_alpha   90.00
_cell.angle_beta   90.00
_cell.angle_gamma   90.00
#
_symmetry.space_group_name_H-M   'P 1'
#
loop_
_entity.id
_entity.type
_entity.pdbx_description
1 polymer ?
#
loop_
_entity_poly.entity_id
_entity_poly.type
_entity_poly.pdbx_seq_one_letter_code
_entity_poly.pdbx_strand_id
1 'polypeptide(L)'
;MVTTIEKALYYSATARRALRDARKQKSHYRYPECIIRAQESIEFAGKSMLEFMDIEYKREHYIGAELEKIGQKKPYLKEKVAKVIVTSDRWLQQSRNFTRYGFQKLGLPPKIAFSERDAKYALSDTEEIITLLDTVERSIKLCFPVKIAILNGYVSEDRDNEVQCNDSSRTSISSAEWHKHLGGLQTDDENAKYEVEFISASQISNRYMVVINPFGEVYPEIDIKKKVIFGIIEDYIFTGGIFVCAGGFPLFYGWDVNKGEKVPLVEGEIHLLSKIALHGDAVYVEEMKKLLPFSGTLLWKEFLAQTTGDTDKHSGPYPLDVTQTEEDINKFGVLTDIGGKKEVLEFRALIEKTKECIPLIRANRPDFGEVYPIAAIPHGYGYLLTHGMDIAKEYERQKALASVDRFIEWLQKRYIRNKMK
;
A
#
# COMPACT_ATOMS: atom_id res chain seq x y z
N MET A 1 -15.01 15.87 17.62
CA MET A 1 -14.60 16.87 16.60
C MET A 1 -13.54 16.20 15.76
N VAL A 2 -13.76 16.05 14.46
CA VAL A 2 -12.75 15.54 13.53
C VAL A 2 -11.61 16.56 13.52
N THR A 3 -10.38 16.12 13.76
CA THR A 3 -9.22 17.03 13.74
C THR A 3 -9.01 17.53 12.30
N THR A 4 -8.44 18.73 12.12
CA THR A 4 -8.12 19.30 10.79
C THR A 4 -7.33 18.29 9.92
N ILE A 5 -6.45 17.50 10.55
CA ILE A 5 -5.63 16.47 9.89
C ILE A 5 -6.46 15.30 9.36
N GLU A 6 -7.43 14.77 10.12
CA GLU A 6 -8.28 13.67 9.65
C GLU A 6 -9.09 14.07 8.42
N LYS A 7 -9.60 15.31 8.40
CA LYS A 7 -10.30 15.87 7.25
C LYS A 7 -9.36 16.03 6.04
N ALA A 8 -8.14 16.52 6.26
CA ALA A 8 -7.11 16.61 5.21
C ALA A 8 -6.80 15.23 4.59
N LEU A 9 -6.62 14.20 5.42
CA LEU A 9 -6.34 12.82 5.01
C LEU A 9 -7.51 12.20 4.23
N TYR A 10 -8.74 12.46 4.66
CA TYR A 10 -9.94 12.02 3.93
C TYR A 10 -9.99 12.62 2.52
N TYR A 11 -9.77 13.93 2.39
CA TYR A 11 -9.70 14.58 1.07
C TYR A 11 -8.54 14.06 0.24
N SER A 12 -7.38 13.78 0.86
CA SER A 12 -6.22 13.25 0.17
C SER A 12 -6.49 11.87 -0.45
N ALA A 13 -7.06 10.96 0.35
CA ALA A 13 -7.48 9.64 -0.11
C ALA A 13 -8.52 9.74 -1.24
N THR A 14 -9.50 10.64 -1.08
CA THR A 14 -10.55 10.88 -2.08
C THR A 14 -9.95 11.39 -3.40
N ALA A 15 -8.98 12.30 -3.35
CA ALA A 15 -8.29 12.81 -4.52
C ALA A 15 -7.57 11.70 -5.30
N ARG A 16 -6.86 10.82 -4.59
CA ARG A 16 -6.14 9.68 -5.20
C ARG A 16 -7.10 8.65 -5.81
N ARG A 17 -8.20 8.33 -5.12
CA ARG A 17 -9.26 7.43 -5.66
C ARG A 17 -9.90 8.02 -6.91
N ALA A 18 -10.20 9.32 -6.93
CA ALA A 18 -10.73 10.00 -8.10
C ALA A 18 -9.76 9.94 -9.30
N LEU A 19 -8.45 10.08 -9.07
CA LEU A 19 -7.45 9.88 -10.12
C LEU A 19 -7.39 8.42 -10.62
N ARG A 20 -7.50 7.43 -9.72
CA ARG A 20 -7.61 6.00 -10.12
C ARG A 20 -8.80 5.79 -11.05
N ASP A 21 -9.96 6.33 -10.67
CA ASP A 21 -11.18 6.25 -11.48
C ASP A 21 -11.02 6.97 -12.81
N ALA A 22 -10.38 8.13 -12.84
CA ALA A 22 -10.09 8.86 -14.08
C ALA A 22 -9.27 8.01 -15.06
N ARG A 23 -8.19 7.38 -14.59
CA ARG A 23 -7.37 6.46 -15.39
C ARG A 23 -8.20 5.30 -15.96
N LYS A 24 -9.08 4.71 -15.15
CA LYS A 24 -9.99 3.64 -15.57
C LYS A 24 -11.02 4.10 -16.62
N GLN A 25 -11.56 5.31 -16.49
CA GLN A 25 -12.46 5.85 -17.53
C GLN A 25 -11.72 6.08 -18.85
N LYS A 26 -10.47 6.58 -18.80
CA LYS A 26 -9.65 6.72 -20.01
C LYS A 26 -9.39 5.36 -20.68
N SER A 27 -9.05 4.31 -19.94
CA SER A 27 -8.83 2.97 -20.52
C SER A 27 -10.09 2.37 -21.16
N HIS A 28 -11.27 2.86 -20.80
CA HIS A 28 -12.55 2.49 -21.41
C HIS A 28 -13.03 3.48 -22.48
N TYR A 29 -12.17 4.40 -22.94
CA TYR A 29 -12.50 5.41 -23.96
C TYR A 29 -13.65 6.36 -23.55
N ARG A 30 -13.84 6.56 -22.23
CA ARG A 30 -14.84 7.45 -21.62
C ARG A 30 -14.19 8.77 -21.22
N TYR A 31 -13.86 9.59 -22.23
CA TYR A 31 -13.05 10.80 -22.03
C TYR A 31 -13.73 11.90 -21.20
N PRO A 32 -15.03 12.23 -21.40
CA PRO A 32 -15.71 13.20 -20.54
C PRO A 32 -15.71 12.78 -19.06
N GLU A 33 -15.97 11.51 -18.77
CA GLU A 33 -15.97 10.95 -17.43
C GLU A 33 -14.56 10.94 -16.82
N CYS A 34 -13.52 10.67 -17.63
CA CYS A 34 -12.13 10.83 -17.20
C CYS A 34 -11.86 12.26 -16.73
N ILE A 35 -12.28 13.27 -17.50
CA ILE A 35 -12.05 14.68 -17.14
C ILE A 35 -12.85 15.07 -15.89
N ILE A 36 -14.08 14.58 -15.71
CA ILE A 36 -14.87 14.82 -14.49
C ILE A 36 -14.14 14.25 -13.25
N ARG A 37 -13.62 13.03 -13.34
CA ARG A 37 -12.87 12.42 -12.24
C ARG A 37 -11.53 13.11 -11.97
N ALA A 38 -10.86 13.58 -13.01
CA ALA A 38 -9.66 14.40 -12.89
C ALA A 38 -9.94 15.74 -12.19
N GLN A 39 -11.05 16.41 -12.54
CA GLN A 39 -11.54 17.63 -11.87
C GLN A 39 -11.81 17.37 -10.38
N GLU A 40 -12.54 16.31 -10.04
CA GLU A 40 -12.79 15.93 -8.64
C GLU A 40 -11.49 15.69 -7.88
N SER A 41 -10.53 15.00 -8.51
CA SER A 41 -9.21 14.77 -7.93
C SER A 41 -8.46 16.07 -7.63
N ILE A 42 -8.44 17.02 -8.58
CA ILE A 42 -7.80 18.34 -8.43
C ILE A 42 -8.45 19.14 -7.28
N GLU A 43 -9.78 19.17 -7.24
CA GLU A 43 -10.55 19.86 -6.20
C GLU A 43 -10.20 19.32 -4.81
N PHE A 44 -10.28 18.00 -4.63
CA PHE A 44 -9.98 17.38 -3.33
C PHE A 44 -8.50 17.49 -2.96
N ALA A 45 -7.58 17.43 -3.92
CA ALA A 45 -6.16 17.62 -3.66
C ALA A 45 -5.86 19.02 -3.13
N GLY A 46 -6.42 20.05 -3.76
CA GLY A 46 -6.27 21.42 -3.28
C GLY A 46 -6.88 21.62 -1.89
N LYS A 47 -8.09 21.08 -1.64
CA LYS A 47 -8.73 21.14 -0.32
C LYS A 47 -7.88 20.45 0.75
N SER A 48 -7.35 19.27 0.45
CA SER A 48 -6.46 18.54 1.34
C SER A 48 -5.20 19.35 1.70
N MET A 49 -4.55 19.98 0.72
CA MET A 49 -3.38 20.83 0.97
C MET A 49 -3.71 22.05 1.85
N LEU A 50 -4.89 22.67 1.67
CA LEU A 50 -5.33 23.78 2.51
C LEU A 50 -5.57 23.34 3.96
N GLU A 51 -6.24 22.19 4.16
CA GLU A 51 -6.47 21.60 5.49
C GLU A 51 -5.15 21.23 6.18
N PHE A 52 -4.21 20.60 5.46
CA PHE A 52 -2.87 20.31 5.98
C PHE A 52 -2.10 21.55 6.42
N MET A 53 -2.39 22.70 5.82
CA MET A 53 -1.76 23.97 6.11
C MET A 53 -2.56 24.83 7.10
N ASP A 54 -3.69 24.32 7.60
CA ASP A 54 -4.61 25.05 8.48
C ASP A 54 -5.03 26.40 7.86
N ILE A 55 -5.44 26.36 6.59
CA ILE A 55 -5.90 27.53 5.82
C ILE A 55 -7.39 27.40 5.58
N GLU A 56 -8.17 28.34 6.11
CA GLU A 56 -9.60 28.41 5.87
C GLU A 56 -9.92 28.75 4.40
N TYR A 57 -10.95 28.08 3.87
CA TYR A 57 -11.45 28.28 2.52
C TYR A 57 -12.98 28.16 2.45
N LYS A 58 -13.57 28.81 1.45
CA LYS A 58 -15.03 28.76 1.24
C LYS A 58 -15.47 27.38 0.75
N ARG A 59 -16.72 27.00 1.02
CA ARG A 59 -17.31 25.74 0.54
C ARG A 59 -17.70 25.80 -0.95
N GLU A 60 -16.74 26.19 -1.78
CA GLU A 60 -16.87 26.29 -3.23
C GLU A 60 -16.06 25.17 -3.91
N HIS A 61 -16.30 24.95 -5.20
CA HIS A 61 -15.53 23.96 -5.98
C HIS A 61 -14.17 24.52 -6.42
N TYR A 62 -14.10 25.80 -6.75
CA TYR A 62 -12.87 26.48 -7.09
C TYR A 62 -12.26 27.10 -5.82
N ILE A 63 -10.97 26.85 -5.60
CA ILE A 63 -10.22 27.26 -4.39
C ILE A 63 -8.90 27.96 -4.75
N GLY A 64 -8.80 28.53 -5.95
CA GLY A 64 -7.55 29.10 -6.46
C GLY A 64 -7.01 30.26 -5.61
N ALA A 65 -7.89 31.15 -5.16
CA ALA A 65 -7.50 32.29 -4.32
C ALA A 65 -6.93 31.86 -2.96
N GLU A 66 -7.46 30.78 -2.38
CA GLU A 66 -6.98 30.24 -1.11
C GLU A 66 -5.67 29.47 -1.27
N LEU A 67 -5.45 28.80 -2.40
CA LEU A 67 -4.19 28.11 -2.67
C LEU A 67 -3.00 29.08 -2.69
N GLU A 68 -3.17 30.34 -3.10
CA GLU A 68 -2.09 31.36 -3.06
C GLU A 68 -1.51 31.53 -1.65
N LYS A 69 -2.34 31.38 -0.61
CA LYS A 69 -1.91 31.47 0.80
C LYS A 69 -0.91 30.37 1.16
N ILE A 70 -0.95 29.20 0.51
CA ILE A 70 0.06 28.15 0.68
C ILE A 70 1.43 28.66 0.22
N GLY A 71 1.50 29.31 -0.95
CA GLY A 71 2.73 29.89 -1.46
C GLY A 71 3.29 31.02 -0.59
N GLN A 72 2.42 31.75 0.11
CA GLN A 72 2.82 32.77 1.09
C GLN A 72 3.40 32.13 2.36
N LYS A 73 2.74 31.08 2.89
CA LYS A 73 3.18 30.37 4.11
C LYS A 73 4.41 29.50 3.87
N LYS A 74 4.58 28.96 2.66
CA LYS A 74 5.68 28.08 2.23
C LYS A 74 6.24 28.54 0.88
N PRO A 75 7.13 29.55 0.85
CA PRO A 75 7.65 30.14 -0.40
C PRO A 75 8.26 29.15 -1.38
N TYR A 76 8.91 28.08 -0.89
CA TYR A 76 9.48 27.03 -1.75
C TYR A 76 8.42 26.20 -2.51
N LEU A 77 7.14 26.30 -2.15
CA LEU A 77 6.02 25.70 -2.89
C LEU A 77 5.34 26.67 -3.86
N LYS A 78 5.69 27.96 -3.84
CA LYS A 78 4.96 29.02 -4.57
C LYS A 78 4.78 28.73 -6.06
N GLU A 79 5.84 28.32 -6.76
CA GLU A 79 5.78 28.00 -8.18
C GLU A 79 4.89 26.78 -8.46
N LYS A 80 5.01 25.73 -7.64
CA LYS A 80 4.20 24.51 -7.78
C LYS A 80 2.72 24.79 -7.53
N VAL A 81 2.43 25.59 -6.51
CA VAL A 81 1.08 26.04 -6.17
C VAL A 81 0.48 26.91 -7.27
N ALA A 82 1.26 27.84 -7.85
CA ALA A 82 0.81 28.64 -8.98
C ALA A 82 0.37 27.77 -10.17
N LYS A 83 1.12 26.69 -10.46
CA LYS A 83 0.73 25.70 -11.48
C LYS A 83 -0.60 25.01 -11.13
N VAL A 84 -0.80 24.63 -9.87
CA VAL A 84 -2.08 24.04 -9.40
C VAL A 84 -3.25 25.00 -9.62
N ILE A 85 -3.07 26.28 -9.34
CA ILE A 85 -4.11 27.31 -9.52
C ILE A 85 -4.50 27.42 -11.00
N VAL A 86 -3.53 27.54 -11.90
CA VAL A 86 -3.78 27.64 -13.35
C VAL A 86 -4.50 26.39 -13.87
N THR A 87 -4.05 25.21 -13.45
CA THR A 87 -4.69 23.94 -13.82
C THR A 87 -6.12 23.83 -13.28
N SER A 88 -6.33 24.25 -12.03
CA SER A 88 -7.64 24.26 -11.39
C SER A 88 -8.61 25.20 -12.12
N ASP A 89 -8.15 26.36 -12.58
CA ASP A 89 -8.98 27.30 -13.34
C ASP A 89 -9.48 26.70 -14.66
N ARG A 90 -8.55 26.16 -15.45
CA ARG A 90 -8.83 25.49 -16.73
C ARG A 90 -9.85 24.35 -16.57
N TRP A 91 -9.64 23.47 -15.59
CA TRP A 91 -10.48 22.27 -15.48
C TRP A 91 -11.74 22.48 -14.62
N LEU A 92 -11.71 23.25 -13.54
CA LEU A 92 -12.87 23.37 -12.64
C LEU A 92 -13.87 24.43 -13.10
N GLN A 93 -13.42 25.59 -13.58
CA GLN A 93 -14.33 26.66 -13.97
C GLN A 93 -14.86 26.45 -15.39
N GLN A 94 -13.95 26.21 -16.34
CA GLN A 94 -14.31 26.31 -17.76
C GLN A 94 -14.97 25.05 -18.29
N SER A 95 -14.63 23.85 -17.77
CA SER A 95 -15.04 22.59 -18.40
C SER A 95 -16.06 21.76 -17.61
N ARG A 96 -16.28 21.99 -16.32
CA ARG A 96 -17.14 21.13 -15.46
C ARG A 96 -18.60 21.01 -15.93
N ASN A 97 -19.19 22.10 -16.42
CA ASN A 97 -20.57 22.06 -16.95
C ASN A 97 -20.62 21.36 -18.33
N PHE A 98 -19.63 21.61 -19.19
CA PHE A 98 -19.58 21.02 -20.53
C PHE A 98 -19.27 19.53 -20.49
N THR A 99 -18.42 19.07 -19.56
CA THR A 99 -18.10 17.64 -19.42
C THR A 99 -19.30 16.84 -18.95
N ARG A 100 -20.18 17.43 -18.13
CA ARG A 100 -21.39 16.77 -17.62
C ARG A 100 -22.57 16.83 -18.60
N TYR A 101 -22.79 17.98 -19.23
CA TYR A 101 -24.04 18.23 -19.97
C TYR A 101 -23.85 18.51 -21.46
N GLY A 102 -22.61 18.62 -21.95
CA GLY A 102 -22.31 18.96 -23.32
C GLY A 102 -22.67 20.40 -23.65
N PHE A 103 -22.71 20.72 -24.95
CA PHE A 103 -23.19 22.03 -25.40
C PHE A 103 -24.70 21.99 -25.51
N GLN A 104 -25.40 22.20 -24.38
CA GLN A 104 -26.87 22.15 -24.32
C GLN A 104 -27.55 23.05 -25.36
N LYS A 105 -27.02 24.26 -25.57
CA LYS A 105 -27.54 25.20 -26.58
C LYS A 105 -27.41 24.70 -28.02
N LEU A 106 -26.48 23.79 -28.28
CA LEU A 106 -26.21 23.21 -29.61
C LEU A 106 -26.67 21.75 -29.74
N GLY A 107 -27.26 21.18 -28.68
CA GLY A 107 -27.69 19.77 -28.65
C GLY A 107 -26.54 18.76 -28.75
N LEU A 108 -25.28 19.17 -28.51
CA LEU A 108 -24.12 18.29 -28.66
C LEU A 108 -23.78 17.60 -27.33
N PRO A 109 -23.73 16.25 -27.29
CA PRO A 109 -23.33 15.53 -26.08
C PRO A 109 -21.85 15.76 -25.73
N PRO A 110 -21.46 15.57 -24.44
CA PRO A 110 -20.08 15.75 -23.98
C PRO A 110 -19.03 14.99 -24.80
N LYS A 111 -19.37 13.80 -25.32
CA LYS A 111 -18.47 12.95 -26.11
C LYS A 111 -17.95 13.64 -27.38
N ILE A 112 -18.68 14.61 -27.93
CA ILE A 112 -18.26 15.39 -29.09
C ILE A 112 -17.32 16.53 -28.68
N ALA A 113 -17.45 17.03 -27.45
CA ALA A 113 -16.71 18.18 -26.94
C ALA A 113 -15.30 17.83 -26.44
N PHE A 114 -15.06 16.58 -26.03
CA PHE A 114 -13.80 16.15 -25.42
C PHE A 114 -13.20 14.93 -26.11
N SER A 115 -11.93 15.06 -26.46
CA SER A 115 -11.13 14.05 -27.14
C SER A 115 -10.26 13.26 -26.16
N GLU A 116 -9.59 12.21 -26.67
CA GLU A 116 -8.55 11.50 -25.93
C GLU A 116 -7.42 12.43 -25.49
N ARG A 117 -7.07 13.42 -26.33
CA ARG A 117 -6.02 14.40 -26.06
C ARG A 117 -6.35 15.22 -24.82
N ASP A 118 -7.60 15.63 -24.67
CA ASP A 118 -8.06 16.41 -23.51
C ASP A 118 -8.01 15.57 -22.24
N ALA A 119 -8.45 14.31 -22.30
CA ALA A 119 -8.34 13.37 -21.18
C ALA A 119 -6.88 13.11 -20.77
N LYS A 120 -5.96 13.00 -21.75
CA LYS A 120 -4.53 12.84 -21.48
C LYS A 120 -3.94 14.07 -20.79
N TYR A 121 -4.30 15.28 -21.20
CA TYR A 121 -3.84 16.49 -20.52
C TYR A 121 -4.40 16.59 -19.11
N ALA A 122 -5.71 16.37 -18.93
CA ALA A 122 -6.34 16.40 -17.62
C ALA A 122 -5.66 15.42 -16.65
N LEU A 123 -5.40 14.18 -17.06
CA LEU A 123 -4.67 13.21 -16.23
C LEU A 123 -3.25 13.68 -15.90
N SER A 124 -2.49 14.14 -16.89
CA SER A 124 -1.12 14.63 -16.69
C SER A 124 -1.08 15.77 -15.67
N ASP A 125 -2.01 16.72 -15.76
CA ASP A 125 -2.05 17.84 -14.82
C ASP A 125 -2.48 17.37 -13.41
N THR A 126 -3.46 16.46 -13.32
CA THR A 126 -3.88 15.89 -12.04
C THR A 126 -2.74 15.11 -11.37
N GLU A 127 -1.95 14.34 -12.12
CA GLU A 127 -0.81 13.57 -11.60
C GLU A 127 0.27 14.47 -10.98
N GLU A 128 0.56 15.62 -11.60
CA GLU A 128 1.48 16.60 -11.03
C GLU A 128 0.93 17.21 -9.72
N ILE A 129 -0.37 17.51 -9.68
CA ILE A 129 -1.02 18.05 -8.47
C ILE A 129 -1.01 17.01 -7.35
N ILE A 130 -1.28 15.75 -7.65
CA ILE A 130 -1.21 14.67 -6.65
C ILE A 130 0.23 14.45 -6.19
N THR A 131 1.24 14.63 -7.05
CA THR A 131 2.65 14.57 -6.65
C THR A 131 3.01 15.68 -5.65
N LEU A 132 2.44 16.88 -5.83
CA LEU A 132 2.58 17.97 -4.86
C LEU A 132 1.84 17.67 -3.55
N LEU A 133 0.61 17.15 -3.63
CA LEU A 133 -0.15 16.72 -2.45
C LEU A 133 0.61 15.65 -1.65
N ASP A 134 1.14 14.64 -2.32
CA ASP A 134 1.91 13.56 -1.70
C ASP A 134 3.14 14.11 -0.96
N THR A 135 3.83 15.08 -1.57
CA THR A 135 4.90 15.81 -0.89
C THR A 135 4.43 16.48 0.40
N VAL A 136 3.31 17.20 0.35
CA VAL A 136 2.77 17.95 1.50
C VAL A 136 2.36 16.98 2.60
N GLU A 137 1.56 15.98 2.27
CA GLU A 137 1.09 14.97 3.21
C GLU A 137 2.26 14.22 3.87
N ARG A 138 3.23 13.74 3.09
CA ARG A 138 4.39 13.02 3.62
C ARG A 138 5.26 13.88 4.51
N SER A 139 5.40 15.18 4.21
CA SER A 139 6.13 16.10 5.08
C SER A 139 5.47 16.28 6.46
N ILE A 140 4.19 15.93 6.58
CA ILE A 140 3.44 15.98 7.84
C ILE A 140 3.43 14.60 8.51
N LYS A 141 3.08 13.54 7.78
CA LYS A 141 2.99 12.17 8.32
C LYS A 141 4.34 11.59 8.76
N LEU A 142 5.44 12.08 8.19
CA LEU A 142 6.79 11.63 8.53
C LEU A 142 7.46 12.51 9.60
N CYS A 143 6.77 13.54 10.13
CA CYS A 143 7.25 14.25 11.32
C CYS A 143 7.14 13.36 12.56
N PHE A 144 8.12 13.49 13.45
CA PHE A 144 8.11 12.73 14.71
C PHE A 144 7.09 13.30 15.71
N PRO A 145 6.43 12.45 16.51
CA PRO A 145 6.44 10.99 16.39
C PRO A 145 5.61 10.52 15.18
N VAL A 146 6.16 9.58 14.40
CA VAL A 146 5.44 8.98 13.26
C VAL A 146 4.44 7.96 13.78
N LYS A 147 3.18 8.07 13.36
CA LYS A 147 2.10 7.16 13.79
C LYS A 147 2.20 5.80 13.09
N ILE A 148 2.32 4.74 13.90
CA ILE A 148 2.37 3.34 13.47
C ILE A 148 1.23 2.57 14.14
N ALA A 149 0.56 1.73 13.38
CA ALA A 149 -0.43 0.80 13.89
C ALA A 149 0.04 -0.65 13.77
N ILE A 150 -0.38 -1.50 14.70
CA ILE A 150 -0.15 -2.95 14.69
C ILE A 150 -1.52 -3.64 14.77
N LEU A 151 -1.78 -4.56 13.85
CA LEU A 151 -3.03 -5.33 13.88
C LEU A 151 -3.10 -6.21 15.13
N ASN A 152 -4.26 -6.18 15.78
CA ASN A 152 -4.53 -6.91 17.02
C ASN A 152 -5.17 -8.30 16.80
N GLY A 153 -5.43 -8.68 15.54
CA GLY A 153 -6.00 -9.98 15.19
C GLY A 153 -7.53 -9.99 15.05
N TYR A 154 -8.21 -8.87 15.29
CA TYR A 154 -9.65 -8.71 15.10
C TYR A 154 -9.96 -7.87 13.86
N VAL A 155 -11.16 -8.04 13.32
CA VAL A 155 -11.71 -7.16 12.28
C VAL A 155 -12.34 -5.93 12.92
N SER A 156 -13.18 -6.07 13.95
CA SER A 156 -13.88 -4.96 14.60
C SER A 156 -13.33 -4.59 15.99
N GLU A 157 -13.74 -3.41 16.50
CA GLU A 157 -13.41 -2.97 17.86
C GLU A 157 -14.26 -3.66 18.94
N ASP A 158 -15.53 -3.96 18.63
CA ASP A 158 -16.47 -4.62 19.54
C ASP A 158 -16.14 -6.10 19.74
N ARG A 159 -15.47 -6.74 18.76
CA ARG A 159 -15.02 -8.14 18.77
C ARG A 159 -16.15 -9.15 18.95
N ASP A 160 -17.39 -8.73 18.71
CA ASP A 160 -18.56 -9.54 18.98
C ASP A 160 -18.58 -10.78 18.07
N ASN A 161 -18.40 -11.95 18.68
CA ASN A 161 -18.36 -13.26 18.02
C ASN A 161 -17.17 -13.50 17.07
N GLU A 162 -16.12 -12.67 17.16
CA GLU A 162 -14.90 -12.88 16.38
C GLU A 162 -13.90 -13.81 17.11
N VAL A 163 -13.37 -14.78 16.40
CA VAL A 163 -12.19 -15.54 16.80
C VAL A 163 -10.94 -14.76 16.37
N GLN A 164 -10.14 -14.35 17.34
CA GLN A 164 -8.91 -13.61 17.11
C GLN A 164 -7.93 -14.38 16.21
N CYS A 165 -7.38 -13.71 15.21
CA CYS A 165 -6.24 -14.21 14.46
C CYS A 165 -4.99 -14.18 15.35
N ASN A 166 -4.44 -15.35 15.64
CA ASN A 166 -3.20 -15.53 16.39
C ASN A 166 -2.20 -16.40 15.60
N ASP A 167 -2.30 -16.40 14.27
CA ASP A 167 -1.38 -17.16 13.41
C ASP A 167 0.04 -16.60 13.54
N SER A 168 0.98 -17.50 13.84
CA SER A 168 2.40 -17.22 14.00
C SER A 168 3.25 -18.21 13.19
N SER A 169 2.66 -18.86 12.19
CA SER A 169 3.27 -19.98 11.47
C SER A 169 4.56 -19.62 10.73
N ARG A 170 4.75 -18.33 10.40
CA ARG A 170 5.94 -17.79 9.70
C ARG A 170 6.62 -16.64 10.42
N THR A 171 6.21 -16.36 11.66
CA THR A 171 6.78 -15.28 12.44
C THR A 171 6.69 -15.53 13.92
N SER A 172 7.85 -15.39 14.56
CA SER A 172 8.01 -15.40 16.02
C SER A 172 7.93 -14.01 16.63
N ILE A 173 7.66 -12.94 15.85
CA ILE A 173 7.49 -11.59 16.39
C ILE A 173 6.01 -11.36 16.71
N SER A 174 5.70 -11.33 18.00
CA SER A 174 4.34 -11.00 18.47
C SER A 174 4.00 -9.52 18.28
N SER A 175 2.71 -9.19 18.27
CA SER A 175 2.24 -7.78 18.25
C SER A 175 2.83 -6.95 19.40
N ALA A 176 2.97 -7.56 20.59
CA ALA A 176 3.56 -6.92 21.76
C ALA A 176 5.05 -6.60 21.57
N GLU A 177 5.79 -7.45 20.88
CA GLU A 177 7.21 -7.24 20.60
C GLU A 177 7.43 -6.17 19.53
N TRP A 178 6.60 -6.12 18.49
CA TRP A 178 6.56 -5.00 17.55
C TRP A 178 6.32 -3.67 18.28
N HIS A 179 5.32 -3.65 19.17
CA HIS A 179 5.00 -2.46 19.96
C HIS A 179 6.16 -2.04 20.86
N LYS A 180 6.74 -2.98 21.61
CA LYS A 180 7.87 -2.71 22.51
C LYS A 180 9.10 -2.21 21.74
N HIS A 181 9.43 -2.84 20.62
CA HIS A 181 10.58 -2.45 19.83
C HIS A 181 10.42 -1.05 19.25
N LEU A 182 9.35 -0.81 18.47
CA LEU A 182 9.14 0.47 17.79
C LEU A 182 8.85 1.60 18.78
N GLY A 183 8.05 1.34 19.82
CA GLY A 183 7.77 2.33 20.87
C GLY A 183 8.97 2.69 21.73
N GLY A 184 10.03 1.86 21.73
CA GLY A 184 11.28 2.14 22.43
C GLY A 184 12.31 2.92 21.61
N LEU A 185 12.06 3.18 20.32
CA LEU A 185 13.02 3.90 19.47
C LEU A 185 12.92 5.42 19.69
N GLN A 186 14.09 6.04 19.87
CA GLN A 186 14.23 7.48 20.09
C GLN A 186 15.06 8.13 18.98
N THR A 187 14.79 9.41 18.74
CA THR A 187 15.61 10.30 17.91
C THR A 187 16.92 10.64 18.63
N ASP A 188 17.85 11.28 17.93
CA ASP A 188 19.12 11.73 18.53
C ASP A 188 18.88 12.73 19.68
N ASP A 189 17.77 13.46 19.67
CA ASP A 189 17.33 14.39 20.72
C ASP A 189 16.50 13.70 21.83
N GLU A 190 16.59 12.37 21.95
CA GLU A 190 15.87 11.52 22.92
C GLU A 190 14.32 11.55 22.84
N ASN A 191 13.75 12.27 21.88
CA ASN A 191 12.31 12.26 21.62
C ASN A 191 11.88 10.93 21.00
N ALA A 192 10.67 10.45 21.31
CA ALA A 192 10.12 9.24 20.70
C ALA A 192 10.05 9.35 19.17
N LYS A 193 10.58 8.35 18.44
CA LYS A 193 10.43 8.30 16.98
C LYS A 193 9.01 7.95 16.57
N TYR A 194 8.35 7.08 17.33
CA TYR A 194 7.10 6.46 16.91
C TYR A 194 6.02 6.56 17.98
N GLU A 195 4.80 6.84 17.54
CA GLU A 195 3.57 6.67 18.32
C GLU A 195 2.93 5.37 17.83
N VAL A 196 2.94 4.34 18.66
CA VAL A 196 2.55 2.98 18.28
C VAL A 196 1.24 2.59 18.95
N GLU A 197 0.28 2.11 18.17
CA GLU A 197 -1.04 1.73 18.65
C GLU A 197 -1.46 0.34 18.15
N PHE A 198 -2.25 -0.38 18.93
CA PHE A 198 -2.96 -1.57 18.46
C PHE A 198 -4.29 -1.20 17.83
N ILE A 199 -4.60 -1.77 16.68
CA ILE A 199 -5.87 -1.54 15.98
C ILE A 199 -6.51 -2.83 15.50
N SER A 200 -7.83 -2.82 15.34
CA SER A 200 -8.54 -3.82 14.53
C SER A 200 -8.37 -3.51 13.04
N ALA A 201 -8.63 -4.50 12.18
CA ALA A 201 -8.44 -4.35 10.75
C ALA A 201 -9.39 -3.31 10.12
N SER A 202 -10.58 -3.08 10.68
CA SER A 202 -11.51 -2.04 10.22
C SER A 202 -11.05 -0.60 10.49
N GLN A 203 -10.10 -0.40 11.42
CA GLN A 203 -9.55 0.91 11.77
C GLN A 203 -8.34 1.30 10.89
N ILE A 204 -7.91 0.44 9.97
CA ILE A 204 -6.85 0.75 9.02
C ILE A 204 -7.24 2.02 8.25
N SER A 205 -6.40 3.04 8.34
CA SER A 205 -6.67 4.35 7.73
C SER A 205 -5.40 5.16 7.53
N ASN A 206 -5.50 6.22 6.72
CA ASN A 206 -4.38 7.11 6.41
C ASN A 206 -3.87 7.94 7.59
N ARG A 207 -4.48 7.83 8.79
CA ARG A 207 -3.92 8.42 10.03
C ARG A 207 -2.56 7.81 10.38
N TYR A 208 -2.35 6.55 10.01
CA TYR A 208 -1.09 5.86 10.21
C TYR A 208 -0.20 5.96 8.98
N MET A 209 1.09 6.20 9.19
CA MET A 209 2.08 6.08 8.13
C MET A 209 2.37 4.61 7.83
N VAL A 210 2.38 3.77 8.87
CA VAL A 210 2.65 2.33 8.77
C VAL A 210 1.57 1.54 9.50
N VAL A 211 1.08 0.47 8.88
CA VAL A 211 0.26 -0.58 9.51
C VAL A 211 1.01 -1.89 9.40
N ILE A 212 1.23 -2.56 10.52
CA ILE A 212 1.95 -3.83 10.60
C ILE A 212 0.94 -4.97 10.77
N ASN A 213 1.00 -5.93 9.86
CA ASN A 213 0.41 -7.25 10.02
C ASN A 213 1.44 -8.20 10.66
N PRO A 214 1.30 -8.52 11.96
CA PRO A 214 2.23 -9.38 12.67
C PRO A 214 1.95 -10.88 12.47
N PHE A 215 0.94 -11.26 11.68
CA PHE A 215 0.46 -12.65 11.52
C PHE A 215 1.00 -13.34 10.25
N GLY A 216 2.14 -12.88 9.73
CA GLY A 216 2.78 -13.43 8.54
C GLY A 216 1.92 -13.36 7.29
N GLU A 217 1.59 -14.55 6.77
CA GLU A 217 0.83 -14.74 5.52
C GLU A 217 -0.68 -14.48 5.68
N VAL A 218 -1.14 -14.38 6.94
CA VAL A 218 -2.54 -14.35 7.32
C VAL A 218 -2.93 -12.95 7.79
N TYR A 219 -4.17 -12.52 7.54
CA TYR A 219 -4.74 -11.33 8.17
C TYR A 219 -6.24 -11.55 8.51
N PRO A 220 -6.81 -10.84 9.50
CA PRO A 220 -8.23 -10.97 9.85
C PRO A 220 -9.16 -10.60 8.69
N GLU A 221 -10.14 -11.44 8.36
CA GLU A 221 -11.10 -11.18 7.30
C GLU A 221 -12.52 -11.61 7.74
N ILE A 222 -13.49 -10.72 7.55
CA ILE A 222 -14.88 -10.93 7.98
C ILE A 222 -15.72 -11.65 6.93
N ASP A 223 -15.38 -11.47 5.65
CA ASP A 223 -16.05 -12.11 4.52
C ASP A 223 -15.00 -12.54 3.50
N ILE A 224 -14.58 -13.81 3.58
CA ILE A 224 -13.56 -14.40 2.71
C ILE A 224 -13.88 -14.22 1.23
N LYS A 225 -15.16 -14.23 0.85
CA LYS A 225 -15.58 -14.11 -0.56
C LYS A 225 -15.50 -12.67 -1.05
N LYS A 226 -15.94 -11.71 -0.23
CA LYS A 226 -15.92 -10.28 -0.59
C LYS A 226 -14.59 -9.61 -0.33
N LYS A 227 -13.74 -10.21 0.51
CA LYS A 227 -12.41 -9.71 0.89
C LYS A 227 -12.49 -8.27 1.39
N VAL A 228 -13.38 -8.02 2.34
CA VAL A 228 -13.72 -6.66 2.80
C VAL A 228 -12.48 -5.99 3.40
N ILE A 229 -11.76 -6.70 4.28
CA ILE A 229 -10.54 -6.17 4.89
C ILE A 229 -9.42 -6.04 3.89
N PHE A 230 -9.29 -6.97 2.95
CA PHE A 230 -8.33 -6.80 1.85
C PHE A 230 -8.55 -5.49 1.10
N GLY A 231 -9.80 -5.15 0.77
CA GLY A 231 -10.12 -3.90 0.08
C GLY A 231 -9.71 -2.66 0.88
N ILE A 232 -9.79 -2.73 2.22
CA ILE A 232 -9.29 -1.66 3.10
C ILE A 232 -7.76 -1.59 3.06
N ILE A 233 -7.07 -2.74 3.10
CA ILE A 233 -5.60 -2.82 3.01
C ILE A 233 -5.11 -2.28 1.66
N GLU A 234 -5.69 -2.75 0.56
CA GLU A 234 -5.36 -2.32 -0.80
C GLU A 234 -5.56 -0.81 -0.97
N ASP A 235 -6.70 -0.29 -0.53
CA ASP A 235 -6.98 1.14 -0.62
C ASP A 235 -6.06 1.98 0.29
N TYR A 236 -5.73 1.49 1.49
CA TYR A 236 -4.75 2.13 2.38
C TYR A 236 -3.38 2.25 1.71
N ILE A 237 -2.87 1.15 1.14
CA ILE A 237 -1.59 1.16 0.40
C ILE A 237 -1.72 2.09 -0.80
N PHE A 238 -2.75 1.92 -1.63
CA PHE A 238 -2.96 2.72 -2.83
C PHE A 238 -2.98 4.22 -2.53
N THR A 239 -3.56 4.62 -1.41
CA THR A 239 -3.71 6.03 -1.01
C THR A 239 -2.52 6.60 -0.22
N GLY A 240 -1.43 5.86 -0.01
CA GLY A 240 -0.19 6.40 0.56
C GLY A 240 0.35 5.72 1.80
N GLY A 241 -0.37 4.73 2.33
CA GLY A 241 0.02 3.94 3.49
C GLY A 241 1.18 2.96 3.22
N ILE A 242 1.85 2.54 4.29
CA ILE A 242 2.83 1.44 4.24
C ILE A 242 2.23 0.26 5.00
N PHE A 243 1.90 -0.81 4.31
CA PHE A 243 1.45 -2.04 4.95
C PHE A 243 2.61 -3.02 5.03
N VAL A 244 2.89 -3.55 6.22
CA VAL A 244 4.00 -4.48 6.46
C VAL A 244 3.44 -5.88 6.71
N CYS A 245 3.91 -6.89 5.97
CA CYS A 245 3.61 -8.29 6.24
C CYS A 245 4.84 -9.00 6.82
N ALA A 246 4.74 -9.36 8.11
CA ALA A 246 5.84 -9.95 8.87
C ALA A 246 5.94 -11.47 8.69
N GLY A 247 6.47 -11.92 7.56
CA GLY A 247 6.80 -13.33 7.32
C GLY A 247 6.01 -13.98 6.18
N GLY A 248 6.68 -14.89 5.47
CA GLY A 248 6.13 -15.73 4.40
C GLY A 248 5.59 -15.00 3.17
N PHE A 249 4.51 -15.55 2.61
CA PHE A 249 3.77 -15.08 1.45
C PHE A 249 2.69 -14.04 1.86
N PRO A 250 2.92 -12.74 1.64
CA PRO A 250 1.99 -11.69 2.03
C PRO A 250 0.58 -11.89 1.46
N LEU A 251 -0.43 -11.76 2.33
CA LEU A 251 -1.85 -11.72 1.96
C LEU A 251 -2.35 -13.00 1.25
N PHE A 252 -1.69 -14.14 1.47
CA PHE A 252 -2.09 -15.41 0.86
C PHE A 252 -3.33 -16.01 1.53
N TYR A 253 -3.46 -15.83 2.85
CA TYR A 253 -4.58 -16.34 3.64
C TYR A 253 -5.38 -15.21 4.28
N GLY A 254 -6.71 -15.39 4.31
CA GLY A 254 -7.59 -14.65 5.19
C GLY A 254 -7.92 -15.53 6.39
N TRP A 255 -7.88 -14.96 7.59
CA TRP A 255 -8.40 -15.60 8.80
C TRP A 255 -9.89 -15.31 8.89
N ASP A 256 -10.73 -16.32 8.65
CA ASP A 256 -12.19 -16.21 8.78
C ASP A 256 -12.53 -16.05 10.27
N VAL A 257 -12.72 -14.81 10.72
CA VAL A 257 -12.96 -14.50 12.13
C VAL A 257 -14.23 -15.14 12.66
N ASN A 258 -15.18 -15.53 11.81
CA ASN A 258 -16.41 -16.20 12.26
C ASN A 258 -16.17 -17.66 12.62
N LYS A 259 -15.14 -18.28 12.04
CA LYS A 259 -14.85 -19.71 12.19
C LYS A 259 -13.55 -20.00 12.92
N GLY A 260 -12.63 -19.02 12.97
CA GLY A 260 -11.30 -19.23 13.52
C GLY A 260 -10.43 -20.13 12.65
N GLU A 261 -10.55 -20.02 11.32
CA GLU A 261 -9.76 -20.83 10.38
C GLU A 261 -9.07 -19.96 9.32
N LYS A 262 -7.88 -20.38 8.90
CA LYS A 262 -7.19 -19.78 7.76
C LYS A 262 -7.74 -20.31 6.44
N VAL A 263 -8.07 -19.42 5.53
CA VAL A 263 -8.63 -19.76 4.21
C VAL A 263 -7.76 -19.14 3.11
N PRO A 264 -7.26 -19.94 2.13
CA PRO A 264 -6.45 -19.41 1.04
C PRO A 264 -7.29 -18.46 0.17
N LEU A 265 -6.74 -17.30 -0.14
CA LEU A 265 -7.38 -16.26 -0.95
C LEU A 265 -6.87 -16.33 -2.39
N VAL A 266 -7.18 -17.44 -3.06
CA VAL A 266 -6.73 -17.71 -4.43
C VAL A 266 -7.94 -17.89 -5.34
N GLU A 267 -7.96 -17.15 -6.44
CA GLU A 267 -8.98 -17.28 -7.47
C GLU A 267 -8.59 -18.31 -8.54
N GLY A 268 -9.58 -19.01 -9.10
CA GLY A 268 -9.36 -20.00 -10.14
C GLY A 268 -8.78 -21.31 -9.61
N GLU A 269 -9.30 -21.80 -8.48
CA GLU A 269 -8.92 -23.09 -7.92
C GLU A 269 -9.11 -24.21 -8.95
N ILE A 270 -8.06 -25.00 -9.17
CA ILE A 270 -8.09 -26.12 -10.11
C ILE A 270 -8.18 -27.40 -9.30
N HIS A 271 -9.19 -28.22 -9.58
CA HIS A 271 -9.32 -29.54 -8.97
C HIS A 271 -8.81 -30.59 -9.96
N LEU A 272 -7.70 -31.24 -9.61
CA LEU A 272 -7.08 -32.29 -10.40
C LEU A 272 -7.47 -33.66 -9.85
N LEU A 273 -7.87 -34.56 -10.74
CA LEU A 273 -8.04 -35.97 -10.43
C LEU A 273 -6.67 -36.57 -10.10
N SER A 274 -6.44 -36.93 -8.84
CA SER A 274 -5.16 -37.53 -8.43
C SER A 274 -5.23 -39.05 -8.32
N LYS A 275 -6.42 -39.59 -8.03
CA LYS A 275 -6.63 -41.02 -7.92
C LYS A 275 -8.03 -41.40 -8.41
N ILE A 276 -8.06 -42.36 -9.33
CA ILE A 276 -9.30 -42.96 -9.84
C ILE A 276 -9.27 -44.47 -9.60
N ALA A 277 -10.44 -45.05 -9.33
CA ALA A 277 -10.61 -46.49 -9.20
C ALA A 277 -11.69 -46.98 -10.16
N LEU A 278 -11.55 -48.23 -10.60
CA LEU A 278 -12.55 -48.94 -11.39
C LEU A 278 -13.23 -49.96 -10.51
N HIS A 279 -14.55 -49.89 -10.39
CA HIS A 279 -15.36 -50.92 -9.75
C HIS A 279 -16.39 -51.43 -10.76
N GLY A 280 -16.11 -52.58 -11.36
CA GLY A 280 -16.87 -53.09 -12.50
C GLY A 280 -16.73 -52.16 -13.71
N ASP A 281 -17.86 -51.75 -14.27
CA ASP A 281 -17.93 -50.84 -15.43
C ASP A 281 -17.99 -49.35 -15.05
N ALA A 282 -17.79 -49.02 -13.77
CA ALA A 282 -17.86 -47.64 -13.27
C ALA A 282 -16.49 -47.09 -12.84
N VAL A 283 -16.25 -45.81 -13.18
CA VAL A 283 -15.08 -45.03 -12.75
C VAL A 283 -15.44 -44.21 -11.52
N TYR A 284 -14.66 -44.37 -10.46
CA TYR A 284 -14.79 -43.62 -9.21
C TYR A 284 -13.62 -42.68 -9.05
N VAL A 285 -13.91 -41.46 -8.63
CA VAL A 285 -12.89 -40.50 -8.21
C VAL A 285 -12.62 -40.72 -6.73
N GLU A 286 -11.49 -41.32 -6.40
CA GLU A 286 -11.12 -41.59 -5.00
C GLU A 286 -10.51 -40.35 -4.35
N GLU A 287 -9.79 -39.53 -5.11
CA GLU A 287 -9.07 -38.39 -4.59
C GLU A 287 -9.01 -37.25 -5.62
N MET A 288 -9.32 -36.03 -5.15
CA MET A 288 -9.12 -34.78 -5.88
C MET A 288 -8.03 -33.98 -5.18
N LYS A 289 -6.98 -33.61 -5.90
CA LYS A 289 -5.99 -32.64 -5.44
C LYS A 289 -6.40 -31.23 -5.83
N LYS A 290 -6.35 -30.32 -4.87
CA LYS A 290 -6.59 -28.89 -5.10
C LYS A 290 -5.27 -28.22 -5.46
N LEU A 291 -5.20 -27.64 -6.65
CA LEU A 291 -4.09 -26.83 -7.12
C LEU A 291 -4.49 -25.35 -7.05
N LEU A 292 -3.67 -24.58 -6.33
CA LEU A 292 -3.83 -23.14 -6.18
C LEU A 292 -2.87 -22.43 -7.13
N PRO A 293 -3.33 -21.88 -8.27
CA PRO A 293 -2.45 -21.22 -9.20
C PRO A 293 -1.90 -19.93 -8.56
N PHE A 294 -0.58 -19.74 -8.66
CA PHE A 294 0.08 -18.52 -8.16
C PHE A 294 -0.53 -17.24 -8.77
N SER A 295 -0.89 -17.28 -10.05
CA SER A 295 -1.57 -16.18 -10.75
C SER A 295 -2.96 -15.84 -10.20
N GLY A 296 -3.54 -16.73 -9.38
CA GLY A 296 -4.79 -16.52 -8.68
C GLY A 296 -4.65 -15.78 -7.35
N THR A 297 -3.42 -15.59 -6.86
CA THR A 297 -3.14 -14.96 -5.57
C THR A 297 -3.35 -13.45 -5.63
N LEU A 298 -3.69 -12.85 -4.49
CA LEU A 298 -3.87 -11.40 -4.36
C LEU A 298 -2.57 -10.64 -4.66
N LEU A 299 -1.43 -11.18 -4.25
CA LEU A 299 -0.11 -10.58 -4.50
C LEU A 299 0.20 -10.47 -6.00
N TRP A 300 -0.10 -11.51 -6.77
CA TRP A 300 0.05 -11.45 -8.23
C TRP A 300 -0.94 -10.48 -8.86
N LYS A 301 -2.22 -10.56 -8.48
CA LYS A 301 -3.30 -9.80 -9.15
C LYS A 301 -3.22 -8.30 -8.91
N GLU A 302 -3.04 -7.91 -7.65
CA GLU A 302 -3.12 -6.50 -7.26
C GLU A 302 -1.76 -5.80 -7.25
N PHE A 303 -0.68 -6.57 -7.01
CA PHE A 303 0.68 -6.01 -6.88
C PHE A 303 1.60 -6.43 -8.03
N LEU A 304 1.14 -7.27 -8.97
CA LEU A 304 1.94 -7.80 -10.09
C LEU A 304 3.27 -8.41 -9.64
N ALA A 305 3.26 -8.96 -8.42
CA ALA A 305 4.46 -9.44 -7.75
C ALA A 305 4.65 -10.95 -7.90
N GLN A 306 5.91 -11.34 -8.07
CA GLN A 306 6.32 -12.72 -8.24
C GLN A 306 7.15 -13.14 -7.04
N THR A 307 6.89 -14.34 -6.52
CA THR A 307 7.64 -14.89 -5.40
C THR A 307 8.33 -16.18 -5.78
N THR A 308 9.27 -16.60 -4.93
CA THR A 308 9.73 -17.98 -4.93
C THR A 308 8.58 -18.92 -4.57
N GLY A 309 8.73 -20.18 -4.95
CA GLY A 309 7.75 -21.23 -4.71
C GLY A 309 8.41 -22.53 -4.25
N ASP A 310 7.58 -23.53 -3.97
CA ASP A 310 8.08 -24.89 -3.83
C ASP A 310 8.43 -25.42 -5.23
N THR A 311 9.45 -26.26 -5.27
CA THR A 311 9.95 -26.91 -6.47
C THR A 311 10.07 -28.40 -6.17
N ASP A 312 10.27 -29.22 -7.20
CA ASP A 312 10.51 -30.66 -7.02
C ASP A 312 11.75 -30.95 -6.15
N LYS A 313 12.71 -30.00 -6.08
CA LYS A 313 13.95 -30.14 -5.31
C LYS A 313 13.84 -29.63 -3.88
N HIS A 314 12.91 -28.72 -3.61
CA HIS A 314 12.82 -28.05 -2.32
C HIS A 314 11.42 -27.54 -2.04
N SER A 315 10.92 -27.83 -0.84
CA SER A 315 9.68 -27.30 -0.30
C SER A 315 9.94 -26.69 1.08
N GLY A 316 9.30 -25.54 1.35
CA GLY A 316 9.42 -24.83 2.62
C GLY A 316 10.51 -23.75 2.63
N PRO A 317 10.97 -23.36 3.84
CA PRO A 317 12.02 -22.35 4.00
C PRO A 317 13.40 -22.84 3.56
N TYR A 318 14.15 -21.96 2.89
CA TYR A 318 15.48 -22.23 2.35
C TYR A 318 16.53 -21.33 3.01
N PRO A 319 17.58 -21.87 3.67
CA PRO A 319 18.63 -21.05 4.26
C PRO A 319 19.48 -20.40 3.17
N LEU A 320 19.60 -19.07 3.19
CA LEU A 320 20.41 -18.30 2.25
C LEU A 320 21.29 -17.29 2.98
N ASP A 321 22.50 -17.12 2.46
CA ASP A 321 23.32 -15.95 2.79
C ASP A 321 22.74 -14.70 2.13
N VAL A 322 22.67 -13.61 2.88
CA VAL A 322 22.12 -12.34 2.44
C VAL A 322 23.18 -11.31 2.13
N THR A 323 22.87 -10.46 1.16
CA THR A 323 23.72 -9.38 0.67
C THR A 323 22.90 -8.08 0.51
N GLN A 324 23.61 -6.97 0.32
CA GLN A 324 23.06 -5.69 -0.10
C GLN A 324 24.01 -5.06 -1.12
N THR A 325 23.48 -4.34 -2.09
CA THR A 325 24.30 -3.49 -2.97
C THR A 325 24.69 -2.20 -2.25
N GLU A 326 25.67 -1.46 -2.79
CA GLU A 326 26.00 -0.12 -2.29
C GLU A 326 24.79 0.82 -2.32
N GLU A 327 23.93 0.71 -3.33
CA GLU A 327 22.70 1.50 -3.43
C GLU A 327 21.73 1.18 -2.28
N ASP A 328 21.54 -0.11 -1.96
CA ASP A 328 20.67 -0.53 -0.86
C ASP A 328 21.21 -0.06 0.50
N ILE A 329 22.53 -0.16 0.71
CA ILE A 329 23.21 0.32 1.92
C ILE A 329 23.06 1.84 2.05
N ASN A 330 23.22 2.59 0.95
CA ASN A 330 23.04 4.04 0.97
C ASN A 330 21.60 4.46 1.33
N LYS A 331 20.60 3.67 0.90
CA LYS A 331 19.20 3.93 1.23
C LYS A 331 18.84 3.54 2.66
N PHE A 332 19.21 2.32 3.07
CA PHE A 332 18.65 1.65 4.26
C PHE A 332 19.68 1.36 5.35
N GLY A 333 20.96 1.67 5.12
CA GLY A 333 22.05 1.22 5.99
C GLY A 333 22.33 -0.28 5.86
N VAL A 334 23.25 -0.76 6.69
CA VAL A 334 23.66 -2.18 6.71
C VAL A 334 22.63 -2.99 7.51
N LEU A 335 21.78 -3.73 6.81
CA LEU A 335 20.78 -4.65 7.38
C LEU A 335 21.29 -6.09 7.46
N THR A 336 22.23 -6.51 6.60
CA THR A 336 22.73 -7.89 6.54
C THR A 336 23.36 -8.37 7.85
N ASP A 337 23.99 -7.45 8.58
CA ASP A 337 24.81 -7.76 9.76
C ASP A 337 24.00 -7.70 11.07
N ILE A 338 22.76 -7.21 11.01
CA ILE A 338 21.86 -7.10 12.15
C ILE A 338 21.56 -8.50 12.70
N GLY A 339 21.71 -8.68 14.01
CA GLY A 339 21.60 -9.99 14.66
C GLY A 339 22.83 -10.89 14.52
N GLY A 340 23.95 -10.39 13.97
CA GLY A 340 25.25 -11.06 14.01
C GLY A 340 25.40 -12.25 13.05
N LYS A 341 24.43 -12.49 12.17
CA LYS A 341 24.50 -13.53 11.13
C LYS A 341 24.04 -12.99 9.78
N LYS A 342 24.75 -13.37 8.72
CA LYS A 342 24.38 -13.05 7.32
C LYS A 342 23.50 -14.11 6.68
N GLU A 343 22.78 -14.91 7.45
CA GLU A 343 21.86 -15.92 6.94
C GLU A 343 20.41 -15.46 7.18
N VAL A 344 19.47 -15.92 6.36
CA VAL A 344 18.02 -15.93 6.62
C VAL A 344 17.40 -17.22 6.11
N LEU A 345 16.29 -17.65 6.68
CA LEU A 345 15.40 -18.66 6.10
C LEU A 345 14.47 -17.98 5.10
N GLU A 346 14.86 -17.95 3.83
CA GLU A 346 14.02 -17.42 2.74
C GLU A 346 12.76 -18.26 2.60
N PHE A 347 11.60 -17.60 2.52
CA PHE A 347 10.34 -18.28 2.29
C PHE A 347 9.38 -17.36 1.53
N ARG A 348 9.11 -17.72 0.26
CA ARG A 348 8.19 -16.98 -0.63
C ARG A 348 8.64 -15.52 -0.84
N ALA A 349 9.94 -15.28 -0.88
CA ALA A 349 10.52 -13.98 -1.17
C ALA A 349 10.19 -13.48 -2.58
N LEU A 350 10.13 -12.16 -2.73
CA LEU A 350 10.00 -11.54 -4.06
C LEU A 350 11.22 -11.89 -4.92
N ILE A 351 11.02 -12.02 -6.22
CA ILE A 351 12.10 -12.27 -7.18
C ILE A 351 12.33 -11.07 -8.09
N GLU A 352 13.47 -11.04 -8.79
CA GLU A 352 13.87 -9.97 -9.72
C GLU A 352 12.78 -9.57 -10.73
N LYS A 353 11.95 -10.53 -11.15
CA LYS A 353 10.84 -10.31 -12.09
C LYS A 353 9.70 -9.45 -11.55
N THR A 354 9.67 -9.16 -10.24
CA THR A 354 8.68 -8.26 -9.63
C THR A 354 8.96 -6.83 -10.05
N LYS A 355 8.02 -6.23 -10.79
CA LYS A 355 8.19 -4.86 -11.32
C LYS A 355 8.30 -3.85 -10.19
N GLU A 356 9.21 -2.89 -10.35
CA GLU A 356 9.42 -1.77 -9.42
C GLU A 356 9.72 -2.19 -7.98
N CYS A 357 10.16 -3.44 -7.76
CA CYS A 357 10.57 -3.93 -6.46
C CYS A 357 11.72 -3.08 -5.90
N ILE A 358 11.61 -2.71 -4.62
CA ILE A 358 12.66 -2.00 -3.88
C ILE A 358 13.26 -3.00 -2.89
N PRO A 359 14.36 -3.68 -3.23
CA PRO A 359 15.01 -4.61 -2.32
C PRO A 359 15.70 -3.88 -1.17
N LEU A 360 15.49 -4.36 0.05
CA LEU A 360 16.21 -3.93 1.24
C LEU A 360 17.31 -4.94 1.58
N ILE A 361 17.02 -6.23 1.39
CA ILE A 361 17.95 -7.35 1.54
C ILE A 361 17.82 -8.24 0.30
N ARG A 362 18.97 -8.70 -0.22
CA ARG A 362 19.07 -9.59 -1.37
C ARG A 362 19.64 -10.94 -0.96
N ALA A 363 19.36 -11.97 -1.74
CA ALA A 363 20.00 -13.28 -1.67
C ALA A 363 19.96 -13.93 -3.06
N ASN A 364 20.70 -15.02 -3.26
CA ASN A 364 20.67 -15.78 -4.51
C ASN A 364 20.23 -17.22 -4.26
N ARG A 365 19.06 -17.60 -4.77
CA ARG A 365 18.50 -18.96 -4.66
C ARG A 365 18.78 -19.74 -5.95
N PRO A 366 19.33 -20.98 -5.89
CA PRO A 366 19.74 -21.72 -7.09
C PRO A 366 18.65 -21.90 -8.16
N ASP A 367 17.39 -22.08 -7.75
CA ASP A 367 16.29 -22.34 -8.69
C ASP A 367 15.56 -21.07 -9.16
N PHE A 368 15.80 -19.91 -8.53
CA PHE A 368 15.08 -18.66 -8.80
C PHE A 368 15.98 -17.47 -9.19
N GLY A 369 17.30 -17.58 -8.98
CA GLY A 369 18.24 -16.48 -9.18
C GLY A 369 18.22 -15.50 -8.01
N GLU A 370 18.27 -14.20 -8.29
CA GLU A 370 18.19 -13.16 -7.27
C GLU A 370 16.79 -13.09 -6.65
N VAL A 371 16.75 -13.14 -5.32
CA VAL A 371 15.54 -13.08 -4.50
C VAL A 371 15.70 -12.00 -3.43
N TYR A 372 14.58 -11.51 -2.90
CA TYR A 372 14.55 -10.38 -1.99
C TYR A 372 13.84 -10.74 -0.68
N PRO A 373 14.56 -11.30 0.31
CA PRO A 373 13.99 -11.67 1.62
C PRO A 373 13.30 -10.50 2.33
N ILE A 374 13.77 -9.27 2.14
CA ILE A 374 13.08 -8.06 2.58
C ILE A 374 13.03 -7.07 1.41
N ALA A 375 11.82 -6.66 1.04
CA ALA A 375 11.61 -5.74 -0.06
C ALA A 375 10.29 -4.99 0.08
N ALA A 376 10.17 -3.86 -0.61
CA ALA A 376 8.92 -3.11 -0.73
C ALA A 376 8.43 -3.10 -2.17
N ILE A 377 7.11 -3.23 -2.36
CA ILE A 377 6.43 -3.08 -3.65
C ILE A 377 5.67 -1.75 -3.64
N PRO A 378 6.00 -0.80 -4.52
CA PRO A 378 5.18 0.38 -4.74
C PRO A 378 3.79 -0.01 -5.24
N HIS A 379 2.74 0.53 -4.63
CA HIS A 379 1.37 0.36 -5.13
C HIS A 379 0.57 1.64 -4.89
N GLY A 380 0.13 2.26 -5.99
CA GLY A 380 -0.43 3.59 -5.97
C GLY A 380 0.57 4.61 -5.42
N TYR A 381 0.23 5.22 -4.28
CA TYR A 381 1.07 6.19 -3.59
C TYR A 381 1.75 5.62 -2.35
N GLY A 382 1.52 4.36 -1.99
CA GLY A 382 2.08 3.72 -0.81
C GLY A 382 2.95 2.52 -1.15
N TYR A 383 3.17 1.67 -0.15
CA TYR A 383 4.07 0.53 -0.25
C TYR A 383 3.52 -0.69 0.49
N LEU A 384 3.68 -1.86 -0.12
CA LEU A 384 3.60 -3.15 0.57
C LEU A 384 5.03 -3.58 0.93
N LEU A 385 5.41 -3.52 2.21
CA LEU A 385 6.68 -4.01 2.71
C LEU A 385 6.55 -5.48 3.11
N THR A 386 7.36 -6.35 2.52
CA THR A 386 7.24 -7.80 2.65
C THR A 386 8.49 -8.37 3.30
N HIS A 387 8.31 -9.21 4.32
CA HIS A 387 9.36 -10.08 4.85
C HIS A 387 9.15 -11.49 4.29
N GLY A 388 9.71 -11.76 3.11
CA GLY A 388 9.67 -13.07 2.44
C GLY A 388 10.61 -14.10 3.08
N MET A 389 10.43 -14.29 4.38
CA MET A 389 11.26 -15.12 5.24
C MET A 389 10.39 -15.90 6.21
N ASP A 390 10.87 -17.04 6.69
CA ASP A 390 10.37 -17.66 7.90
C ASP A 390 11.10 -17.03 9.10
N ILE A 391 10.42 -16.13 9.82
CA ILE A 391 11.04 -15.35 10.90
C ILE A 391 11.02 -16.17 12.20
N ALA A 392 11.84 -17.22 12.26
CA ALA A 392 11.89 -18.15 13.37
C ALA A 392 13.04 -17.86 14.36
N LYS A 393 14.14 -17.29 13.86
CA LYS A 393 15.39 -17.10 14.63
C LYS A 393 15.56 -15.64 15.02
N GLU A 394 16.25 -15.41 16.14
CA GLU A 394 16.45 -14.06 16.70
C GLU A 394 17.05 -13.05 15.70
N TYR A 395 18.02 -13.47 14.90
CA TYR A 395 18.64 -12.58 13.91
C TYR A 395 17.70 -12.23 12.73
N GLU A 396 16.74 -13.08 12.38
CA GLU A 396 15.69 -12.75 11.39
C GLU A 396 14.74 -11.73 11.98
N ARG A 397 14.37 -11.92 13.26
CA ARG A 397 13.51 -10.97 13.99
C ARG A 397 14.11 -9.58 14.02
N GLN A 398 15.38 -9.47 14.39
CA GLN A 398 16.07 -8.18 14.45
C GLN A 398 16.19 -7.51 13.08
N LYS A 399 16.45 -8.27 12.00
CA LYS A 399 16.43 -7.73 10.63
C LYS A 399 15.06 -7.20 10.23
N ALA A 400 14.00 -7.96 10.49
CA ALA A 400 12.63 -7.57 10.17
C ALA A 400 12.22 -6.30 10.93
N LEU A 401 12.46 -6.24 12.25
CA LEU A 401 12.21 -5.07 13.09
C LEU A 401 12.97 -3.83 12.58
N ALA A 402 14.28 -3.95 12.36
CA ALA A 402 15.11 -2.85 11.90
C ALA A 402 14.73 -2.36 10.49
N SER A 403 14.28 -3.26 9.60
CA SER A 403 13.92 -2.89 8.23
C SER A 403 12.79 -1.86 8.15
N VAL A 404 11.83 -1.91 9.10
CA VAL A 404 10.73 -0.94 9.15
C VAL A 404 11.25 0.46 9.50
N ASP A 405 12.07 0.57 10.55
CA ASP A 405 12.71 1.84 10.95
C ASP A 405 13.55 2.41 9.80
N ARG A 406 14.42 1.58 9.19
CA ARG A 406 15.28 2.00 8.07
C ARG A 406 14.49 2.44 6.84
N PHE A 407 13.36 1.81 6.56
CA PHE A 407 12.50 2.20 5.45
C PHE A 407 11.82 3.57 5.71
N ILE A 408 11.36 3.81 6.94
CA ILE A 408 10.80 5.11 7.33
C ILE A 408 11.88 6.21 7.27
N GLU A 409 13.08 5.94 7.78
CA GLU A 409 14.22 6.88 7.72
C GLU A 409 14.59 7.24 6.27
N TRP A 410 14.58 6.27 5.36
CA TRP A 410 14.80 6.50 3.94
C TRP A 410 13.74 7.43 3.34
N LEU A 411 12.45 7.21 3.65
CA LEU A 411 11.37 8.10 3.23
C LEU A 411 11.51 9.50 3.83
N GLN A 412 11.86 9.62 5.11
CA GLN A 412 12.14 10.91 5.75
C GLN A 412 13.25 11.68 5.04
N LYS A 413 14.37 11.02 4.71
CA LYS A 413 15.46 11.63 3.94
C LYS A 413 14.97 12.13 2.57
N ARG A 414 14.16 11.31 1.89
CA ARG A 414 13.60 11.62 0.56
C ARG A 414 12.66 12.83 0.58
N TYR A 415 11.78 12.96 1.58
CA TYR A 415 10.71 13.96 1.59
C TYR A 415 10.99 15.19 2.45
N ILE A 416 11.76 15.08 3.54
CA ILE A 416 12.02 16.16 4.49
C ILE A 416 13.41 16.79 4.26
N ARG A 417 14.49 15.98 4.27
CA ARG A 417 15.87 16.51 4.31
C ARG A 417 16.33 17.17 3.02
N ASN A 418 15.83 16.73 1.86
CA ASN A 418 16.15 17.34 0.57
C ASN A 418 15.47 18.70 0.33
N LYS A 419 14.73 19.25 1.31
CA LYS A 419 13.95 20.50 1.15
C LYS A 419 14.27 21.59 2.17
N MET A 420 15.16 21.31 3.13
CA MET A 420 15.74 22.32 4.03
C MET A 420 17.12 22.81 3.56
N LYS A 421 17.57 22.34 2.39
CA LYS A 421 18.65 22.92 1.59
C LYS A 421 18.01 23.56 0.36
#